data_AF-A0A562T6N8-F1
#
_entry.id   AF-A0A562T6N8-F1
#
_cell.length_a   1.000
_cell.length_b   1.000
_cell.length_c   1.000
_cell.angle_alpha   90.00
_cell.angle_beta   90.00
_cell.angle_gamma   90.00
#
_symmetry.space_group_name_H-M   'P 1'
#
loop_
_entity.id
_entity.type
_entity.pdbx_description
1 polymer ?
#
loop_
_entity_poly.entity_id
_entity_poly.type
_entity_poly.pdbx_seq_one_letter_code
_entity_poly.pdbx_strand_id
1 'polypeptide(L)'
;MTMQSSYSAQEENWQNVVAHENPQVENNGTTETERDMHRESAPRRKSLRGFAAMDGEKQKAIASMGGRAAHQQGVAHEFSSEEARMAGKKGGEAVSRNREHMAAIGKKGGEAAHGRRRQRQEAQQHSGAVQS
;
A
#
# COMPACT_ATOMS: atom_id res chain seq x y z
N MET A 1 -23.59 41.63 10.18
CA MET A 1 -24.37 40.38 10.15
C MET A 1 -23.62 39.35 9.31
N THR A 2 -23.69 38.10 9.76
CA THR A 2 -22.81 36.96 9.46
C THR A 2 -22.91 36.43 8.02
N MET A 3 -21.80 35.85 7.55
CA MET A 3 -21.59 35.22 6.24
C MET A 3 -22.44 33.95 6.04
N GLN A 4 -22.80 33.66 4.79
CA GLN A 4 -23.16 32.32 4.33
C GLN A 4 -22.26 31.95 3.15
N SER A 5 -21.08 31.40 3.46
CA SER A 5 -20.28 30.65 2.50
C SER A 5 -20.68 29.18 2.64
N SER A 6 -21.53 28.73 1.73
CA SER A 6 -21.97 27.34 1.66
C SER A 6 -20.84 26.48 1.12
N TYR A 7 -19.99 25.96 2.01
CA TYR A 7 -19.12 24.84 1.73
C TYR A 7 -19.99 23.58 1.58
N SER A 8 -20.20 23.15 0.34
CA SER A 8 -20.76 21.84 0.00
C SER A 8 -19.70 20.76 0.23
N ALA A 9 -19.35 20.53 1.49
CA ALA A 9 -18.60 19.36 1.90
C ALA A 9 -19.56 18.16 1.88
N GLN A 10 -19.21 17.15 1.09
CA GLN A 10 -19.79 15.82 1.14
C GLN A 10 -19.43 15.18 2.48
N GLU A 11 -20.10 15.65 3.54
CA GLU A 11 -20.11 15.07 4.87
C GLU A 11 -21.19 14.00 4.94
N GLU A 12 -21.10 12.88 4.21
CA GLU A 12 -21.99 11.76 4.52
C GLU A 12 -21.28 10.39 4.57
N ASN A 13 -21.28 9.90 5.80
CA ASN A 13 -21.31 8.50 6.22
C ASN A 13 -19.98 7.78 6.46
N TRP A 14 -19.28 8.20 7.53
CA TRP A 14 -18.22 7.44 8.20
C TRP A 14 -18.71 6.21 9.00
N GLN A 15 -20.02 5.90 9.00
CA GLN A 15 -20.58 4.76 9.72
C GLN A 15 -20.77 3.50 8.84
N ASN A 16 -20.63 3.61 7.52
CA ASN A 16 -20.98 2.52 6.60
C ASN A 16 -19.90 1.43 6.36
N VAL A 17 -18.75 1.49 7.03
CA VAL A 17 -17.70 0.44 6.89
C VAL A 17 -17.80 -0.65 7.96
N VAL A 18 -18.72 -0.50 8.92
CA VAL A 18 -18.86 -1.40 10.08
C VAL A 18 -20.13 -2.26 10.01
N ALA A 19 -21.07 -1.94 9.12
CA ALA A 19 -22.33 -2.67 8.98
C ALA A 19 -22.32 -3.53 7.70
N HIS A 20 -21.67 -4.69 7.75
CA HIS A 20 -22.14 -5.86 7.01
C HIS A 20 -22.37 -6.96 8.04
N GLU A 21 -23.58 -7.49 7.96
CA GLU A 21 -24.31 -8.24 8.98
C GLU A 21 -23.60 -9.52 9.41
N ASN A 22 -23.73 -9.84 10.70
CA ASN A 22 -23.37 -11.13 11.30
C ASN A 22 -24.20 -12.26 10.66
N PRO A 23 -23.61 -13.23 9.94
CA PRO A 23 -24.19 -14.55 9.82
C PRO A 23 -23.74 -15.38 11.03
N GLN A 24 -24.69 -16.10 11.61
CA GLN A 24 -24.56 -16.82 12.87
C GLN A 24 -23.33 -17.75 12.92
N VAL A 25 -22.61 -17.69 14.04
CA VAL A 25 -21.54 -18.63 14.38
C VAL A 25 -22.18 -19.95 14.78
N GLU A 26 -22.17 -20.92 13.87
CA GLU A 26 -22.52 -22.30 14.18
C GLU A 26 -21.30 -22.99 14.82
N ASN A 27 -21.34 -23.10 16.15
CA ASN A 27 -20.36 -23.85 16.93
C ASN A 27 -20.58 -25.36 16.70
N ASN A 28 -19.78 -25.96 15.83
CA ASN A 28 -19.64 -27.41 15.72
C ASN A 28 -18.16 -27.77 15.59
N GLY A 29 -17.64 -28.56 16.53
CA GLY A 29 -16.32 -29.17 16.40
C GLY A 29 -15.59 -29.48 17.70
N THR A 30 -16.16 -30.42 18.47
CA THR A 30 -15.46 -31.56 19.11
C THR A 30 -14.29 -31.29 20.07
N THR A 31 -14.57 -31.51 21.35
CA THR A 31 -13.62 -31.95 22.37
C THR A 31 -13.03 -33.31 21.99
N GLU A 32 -11.78 -33.35 21.55
CA GLU A 32 -10.95 -34.55 21.61
C GLU A 32 -9.72 -34.24 22.45
N THR A 33 -9.87 -34.56 23.74
CA THR A 33 -8.76 -34.82 24.65
C THR A 33 -8.03 -36.07 24.14
N GLU A 34 -6.69 -36.01 24.18
CA GLU A 34 -5.73 -37.13 24.05
C GLU A 34 -5.25 -37.51 22.64
N ARG A 35 -4.12 -36.93 22.23
CA ARG A 35 -2.81 -37.62 22.06
C ARG A 35 -1.80 -36.70 21.38
N ASP A 36 -0.69 -36.41 22.06
CA ASP A 36 0.69 -36.60 21.56
C ASP A 36 1.71 -35.80 22.38
N MET A 37 2.49 -36.55 23.17
CA MET A 37 3.75 -36.11 23.76
C MET A 37 4.88 -36.31 22.73
N HIS A 38 5.78 -35.31 22.65
CA HIS A 38 7.02 -35.20 21.87
C HIS A 38 6.96 -34.63 20.44
N ARG A 39 7.19 -33.32 20.29
CA ARG A 39 8.28 -32.78 19.43
C ARG A 39 8.60 -31.31 19.73
N GLU A 40 9.82 -31.11 20.24
CA GLU A 40 10.77 -30.03 19.96
C GLU A 40 10.24 -28.62 19.66
N SER A 41 10.62 -27.68 20.52
CA SER A 41 10.52 -26.22 20.50
C SER A 41 10.44 -25.54 19.11
N ALA A 42 9.33 -25.66 18.41
CA ALA A 42 8.98 -24.77 17.32
C ALA A 42 8.53 -23.42 17.92
N PRO A 43 9.04 -22.27 17.46
CA PRO A 43 8.60 -20.98 17.98
C PRO A 43 7.10 -20.86 17.74
N ARG A 44 6.33 -20.72 18.83
CA ARG A 44 4.88 -20.51 18.77
C ARG A 44 4.61 -19.38 17.78
N ARG A 45 4.03 -19.70 16.63
CA ARG A 45 3.70 -18.70 15.60
C ARG A 45 2.80 -17.68 16.28
N LYS A 46 3.30 -16.44 16.45
CA LYS A 46 2.49 -15.36 17.01
C LYS A 46 1.29 -15.20 16.09
N SER A 47 0.11 -15.57 16.58
CA SER A 47 -1.14 -15.32 15.87
C SER A 47 -1.19 -13.84 15.51
N LEU A 48 -1.40 -13.50 14.24
CA LEU A 48 -1.65 -12.13 13.83
C LEU A 48 -2.86 -11.62 14.61
N ARG A 49 -2.79 -10.39 15.14
CA ARG A 49 -3.86 -9.77 15.93
C ARG A 49 -4.00 -8.30 15.53
N GLY A 50 -5.18 -7.74 15.77
CA GLY A 50 -5.46 -6.33 15.50
C GLY A 50 -5.30 -5.97 14.04
N PHE A 51 -4.60 -4.87 13.74
CA PHE A 51 -4.42 -4.34 12.40
C PHE A 51 -3.79 -5.33 11.42
N ALA A 52 -2.88 -6.19 11.89
CA ALA A 52 -2.19 -7.18 11.07
C ALA A 52 -3.03 -8.43 10.78
N ALA A 53 -4.15 -8.62 11.48
CA ALA A 53 -5.09 -9.72 11.24
C ALA A 53 -6.24 -9.34 10.29
N MET A 54 -6.32 -8.07 9.89
CA MET A 54 -7.35 -7.60 8.97
C MET A 54 -7.04 -7.99 7.52
N ASP A 55 -8.05 -7.93 6.67
CA ASP A 55 -7.88 -8.00 5.21
C ASP A 55 -6.97 -6.85 4.71
N GLY A 56 -6.18 -7.12 3.66
CA GLY A 56 -5.19 -6.18 3.13
C GLY A 56 -5.80 -4.89 2.57
N GLU A 57 -6.97 -4.98 1.93
CA GLU A 57 -7.66 -3.79 1.41
C GLU A 57 -8.15 -2.90 2.56
N LYS A 58 -8.68 -3.53 3.61
CA LYS A 58 -9.11 -2.83 4.82
C LYS A 58 -7.93 -2.18 5.54
N GLN A 59 -6.80 -2.88 5.65
CA GLN A 59 -5.57 -2.36 6.24
C GLN A 59 -5.08 -1.11 5.48
N LYS A 60 -5.04 -1.17 4.15
CA LYS A 60 -4.64 -0.06 3.28
C LYS A 60 -5.59 1.13 3.38
N ALA A 61 -6.90 0.88 3.42
CA ALA A 61 -7.91 1.92 3.58
C ALA A 61 -7.73 2.68 4.90
N ILE A 62 -7.59 1.95 6.02
CA ILE A 62 -7.35 2.54 7.34
C ILE A 62 -6.01 3.28 7.39
N ALA A 63 -4.93 2.72 6.83
CA ALA A 63 -3.64 3.40 6.76
C ALA A 63 -3.73 4.73 5.97
N SER A 64 -4.41 4.69 4.82
CA SER A 64 -4.66 5.88 3.98
C SER A 64 -5.52 6.92 4.70
N MET A 65 -6.54 6.50 5.44
CA MET A 65 -7.35 7.40 6.28
C MET A 65 -6.53 8.02 7.41
N GLY A 66 -5.73 7.23 8.12
CA GLY A 66 -4.86 7.72 9.20
C GLY A 66 -3.84 8.76 8.73
N GLY A 67 -3.22 8.54 7.57
CA GLY A 67 -2.30 9.50 6.98
C GLY A 67 -2.97 10.84 6.62
N ARG A 68 -4.15 10.78 5.98
CA ARG A 68 -4.93 11.99 5.66
C ARG A 68 -5.38 12.73 6.91
N ALA A 69 -5.85 12.01 7.92
CA ALA A 69 -6.28 12.59 9.19
C ALA A 69 -5.11 13.29 9.90
N ALA A 70 -3.90 12.69 9.94
CA ALA A 70 -2.74 13.31 10.57
C ALA A 70 -2.33 14.65 9.92
N HIS A 71 -2.39 14.73 8.59
CA HIS A 71 -2.19 15.97 7.84
C HIS A 71 -3.30 17.00 8.12
N GLN A 72 -4.56 16.58 8.08
CA GLN A 72 -5.70 17.46 8.38
C GLN A 72 -5.65 18.03 9.80
N GLN A 73 -5.21 17.24 10.78
CA GLN A 73 -5.09 17.63 12.19
C GLN A 73 -3.81 18.42 12.49
N GLY A 74 -2.90 18.59 11.51
CA GLY A 74 -1.63 19.30 11.70
C GLY A 74 -0.65 18.60 12.65
N VAL A 75 -0.85 17.31 12.92
CA VAL A 75 0.08 16.48 13.72
C VAL A 75 1.22 15.96 12.86
N ALA A 76 0.99 15.85 11.54
CA ALA A 76 2.03 15.51 10.58
C ALA A 76 2.99 16.68 10.32
N HIS A 77 4.25 16.35 10.00
CA HIS A 77 5.21 17.33 9.49
C HIS A 77 4.84 17.75 8.07
N GLU A 78 4.70 19.05 7.85
CA GLU A 78 4.48 19.63 6.53
C GLU A 78 5.81 20.05 5.92
N PHE A 79 6.20 19.41 4.83
CA PHE A 79 7.42 19.76 4.13
C PHE A 79 7.21 21.02 3.31
N SER A 80 8.03 22.04 3.57
CA SER A 80 8.14 23.15 2.64
C SER A 80 8.82 22.71 1.34
N SER A 81 8.53 23.40 0.24
CA SER A 81 9.18 23.13 -1.05
C SER A 81 10.71 23.20 -0.96
N GLU A 82 11.24 24.16 -0.19
CA GLU A 82 12.67 24.31 0.01
C GLU A 82 13.26 23.14 0.82
N GLU A 83 12.56 22.67 1.86
CA GLU A 83 12.99 21.51 2.65
C GLU A 83 12.99 20.23 1.81
N ALA A 84 11.96 20.00 1.00
CA ALA A 84 11.90 18.87 0.08
C ALA A 84 13.07 18.92 -0.93
N ARG A 85 13.39 20.11 -1.44
CA ARG A 85 14.53 20.32 -2.34
C ARG A 85 15.86 20.00 -1.66
N MET A 86 16.06 20.48 -0.44
CA MET A 86 17.28 20.24 0.34
C MET A 86 17.44 18.76 0.69
N ALA A 87 16.36 18.09 1.10
CA ALA A 87 16.34 16.65 1.35
C ALA A 87 16.67 15.85 0.07
N GLY A 88 16.05 16.23 -1.05
CA GLY A 88 16.32 15.63 -2.36
C GLY A 88 17.77 15.80 -2.80
N LYS A 89 18.34 17.00 -2.62
CA LYS A 89 19.75 17.28 -2.91
C LYS A 89 20.67 16.40 -2.05
N LYS A 90 20.44 16.34 -0.73
CA LYS A 90 21.22 15.51 0.20
C LYS A 90 21.14 14.02 -0.15
N GLY A 91 19.95 13.53 -0.49
CA GLY A 91 19.75 12.15 -0.95
C GLY A 91 20.48 11.86 -2.26
N GLY A 92 20.37 12.77 -3.23
CA GLY A 92 21.09 12.68 -4.51
C GLY A 92 22.61 12.68 -4.34
N GLU A 93 23.14 13.53 -3.47
CA GLU A 93 24.57 13.56 -3.13
C GLU A 93 25.05 12.26 -2.47
N ALA A 94 24.21 11.66 -1.60
CA ALA A 94 24.55 10.38 -0.97
C ALA A 94 24.61 9.24 -2.00
N VAL A 95 23.63 9.17 -2.91
CA VAL A 95 23.50 8.08 -3.89
C VAL A 95 24.48 8.23 -5.06
N SER A 96 24.82 9.46 -5.46
CA SER A 96 25.67 9.74 -6.63
C SER A 96 27.16 9.46 -6.42
N ARG A 97 27.60 9.11 -5.20
CA ARG A 97 29.02 8.81 -4.91
C ARG A 97 29.59 7.66 -5.73
N ASN A 98 28.79 6.65 -6.04
CA ASN A 98 29.20 5.53 -6.88
C ASN A 98 28.64 5.68 -8.30
N ARG A 99 29.39 6.40 -9.14
CA ARG A 99 28.99 6.70 -10.53
C ARG A 99 28.85 5.45 -11.39
N GLU A 100 29.74 4.46 -11.23
CA GLU A 100 29.71 3.21 -12.00
C GLU A 100 28.45 2.40 -11.70
N HIS A 101 28.11 2.27 -10.41
CA HIS A 101 26.89 1.60 -9.98
C HIS A 101 25.64 2.32 -10.49
N MET A 102 25.60 3.66 -10.43
CA MET A 102 24.49 4.45 -10.96
C MET A 102 24.33 4.29 -12.48
N ALA A 103 25.44 4.26 -13.21
CA ALA A 103 25.43 4.01 -14.65
C ALA A 103 24.90 2.62 -14.97
N ALA A 104 25.28 1.59 -14.20
CA ALA A 104 24.78 0.23 -14.37
C ALA A 104 23.26 0.13 -14.10
N ILE A 105 22.77 0.78 -13.04
CA ILE A 105 21.32 0.86 -12.75
C ILE A 105 20.59 1.57 -13.89
N GLY A 106 21.11 2.71 -14.35
CA GLY A 106 20.52 3.50 -15.44
C GLY A 106 20.45 2.70 -16.74
N LYS A 107 21.53 1.98 -17.09
CA LYS A 107 21.59 1.10 -18.26
C LYS A 107 20.51 0.01 -18.17
N LYS A 108 20.44 -0.71 -17.05
CA LYS A 108 19.43 -1.77 -16.84
C LYS A 108 18.00 -1.22 -16.91
N GLY A 109 17.76 -0.02 -16.35
CA GLY A 109 16.48 0.67 -16.43
C GLY A 109 16.09 1.03 -17.86
N GLY A 110 17.04 1.55 -18.65
CA GLY A 110 16.85 1.86 -20.06
C GLY A 110 16.53 0.61 -20.88
N GLU A 111 17.31 -0.46 -20.72
CA GLU A 111 17.09 -1.75 -21.40
C GLU A 111 15.70 -2.32 -21.10
N ALA A 112 15.26 -2.28 -19.84
CA ALA A 112 13.93 -2.73 -19.45
C ALA A 112 12.80 -1.87 -20.05
N ALA A 113 12.99 -0.55 -20.14
CA ALA A 113 12.02 0.35 -20.76
C ALA A 113 11.92 0.12 -22.28
N HIS A 114 13.05 -0.05 -22.96
CA HIS A 114 13.09 -0.36 -24.38
C HIS A 114 12.48 -1.73 -24.69
N GLY A 115 12.78 -2.75 -23.89
CA GLY A 115 12.18 -4.08 -24.01
C GLY A 115 10.64 -4.05 -23.90
N ARG A 116 10.10 -3.35 -22.89
CA ARG A 116 8.64 -3.17 -22.74
C ARG A 116 8.00 -2.42 -23.91
N ARG A 117 8.67 -1.38 -24.43
CA ARG A 117 8.16 -0.62 -25.58
C ARG A 117 8.11 -1.48 -26.84
N ARG A 118 9.15 -2.27 -27.08
CA ARG A 118 9.22 -3.20 -28.20
C ARG A 118 8.13 -4.28 -28.11
N GLN A 119 7.97 -4.91 -26.94
CA GLN A 119 6.90 -5.89 -26.70
C GLN A 119 5.51 -5.30 -26.92
N ARG A 120 5.27 -4.05 -26.48
CA ARG A 120 4.00 -3.36 -26.71
C ARG A 120 3.74 -3.08 -28.20
N GLN A 121 4.78 -2.74 -28.95
CA GLN A 121 4.70 -2.52 -30.40
C GLN A 121 4.46 -3.83 -31.16
N GLU A 122 5.11 -4.92 -30.75
CA GLU A 122 4.92 -6.26 -31.32
C GLU A 122 3.51 -6.81 -31.03
N ALA A 123 2.98 -6.60 -29.82
CA ALA A 123 1.62 -6.99 -29.46
C ALA A 123 0.55 -6.21 -30.29
N GLN A 124 0.80 -4.94 -30.60
CA GLN A 124 -0.09 -4.12 -31.43
C GLN A 124 -0.08 -4.52 -32.91
N GLN A 125 1.07 -4.98 -33.41
CA GLN A 125 1.20 -5.48 -34.79
C GLN A 125 0.54 -6.85 -34.96
N HIS A 126 0.63 -7.73 -33.95
CA HIS A 126 0.00 -9.04 -33.98
C HIS A 126 -1.53 -8.97 -33.87
N SER A 127 -2.10 -8.01 -33.14
CA SER A 127 -3.56 -7.81 -33.09
C SER A 127 -4.16 -7.26 -34.39
N GLY A 128 -3.36 -6.55 -35.21
CA GLY A 128 -3.80 -6.02 -36.50
C GLY A 128 -3.77 -7.03 -37.65
N ALA A 129 -2.97 -8.09 -37.54
CA ALA A 129 -2.80 -9.11 -38.59
C ALA A 129 -3.84 -10.26 -38.54
N VAL A 130 -4.65 -10.35 -37.48
CA VAL A 130 -5.65 -11.42 -37.29
C VAL A 130 -7.06 -10.99 -37.76
N GLN A 131 -7.24 -9.75 -38.23
CA GLN A 131 -8.53 -9.20 -38.67
C GLN A 131 -8.64 -8.91 -40.18
N SER A 132 -7.68 -9.36 -41.00
CA SER A 132 -7.66 -9.19 -42.46
C SER A 132 -7.70 -10.51 -43.20
#